data_AF-A0A0N0TLS4-F1
#
_entry.id   AF-A0A0N0TLS4-F1
#
_cell.length_a   1.000
_cell.length_b   1.000
_cell.length_c   1.000
_cell.angle_alpha   90.00
_cell.angle_beta   90.00
_cell.angle_gamma   90.00
#
_symmetry.space_group_name_H-M   'P 1'
#
loop_
_entity.id
_entity.type
_entity.pdbx_description
1 polymer ?
#
loop_
_entity_poly.entity_id
_entity_poly.type
_entity_poly.pdbx_seq_one_letter_code
_entity_poly.pdbx_strand_id
1 'polypeptide(L)'
;MLLQYFPVVRRYDEDEISGTSEYDRFLYSHMVSRDDGRWLADRRDAAPANAVLRPVSSPYQRAADYDPSWKYQITVDMFLEELFPSPEQITVWSFRQVQDSTRSETVSVHTALVAPGTAPALLRALQSAPDKHAYRIPDANDEEYCSTIPGFELTGWIESHGHRYGCDHRDPYAAGVEFPPTRPAVSLEGLDGIEPDVDLRVWRNNDEVVALSHVWDERGDGNQATGTFGESLIVDRTWLTSLLTRLDRWLIVEVEIERRLESTTARHIPDELDGDEDDRFRFLYPYTKYFLIDTAGVNHDL
;
A
#
# COMPACT_ATOMS: atom_id res chain seq x y z
N MET A 1 24.29 -15.43 59.96
CA MET A 1 25.49 -15.10 59.18
C MET A 1 25.74 -16.25 58.20
N LEU A 2 24.97 -16.33 57.10
CA LEU A 2 24.98 -17.47 56.16
C LEU A 2 24.69 -17.04 54.70
N LEU A 3 24.81 -15.73 54.42
CA LEU A 3 24.63 -15.13 53.09
C LEU A 3 25.96 -14.76 52.41
N GLN A 4 27.12 -15.05 53.04
CA GLN A 4 28.44 -14.61 52.57
C GLN A 4 29.22 -15.65 51.74
N TYR A 5 28.69 -16.87 51.54
CA TYR A 5 29.42 -17.97 50.91
C TYR A 5 28.76 -18.60 49.68
N PHE A 6 27.64 -18.05 49.20
CA PHE A 6 27.11 -18.50 47.91
C PHE A 6 27.74 -17.67 46.79
N PRO A 7 28.36 -18.30 45.77
CA PRO A 7 28.77 -17.58 44.58
C PRO A 7 27.51 -16.96 43.97
N VAL A 8 27.45 -15.62 43.94
CA VAL A 8 26.45 -14.92 43.14
C VAL A 8 26.85 -15.18 41.69
N VAL A 9 26.16 -16.10 41.04
CA VAL A 9 26.23 -16.25 39.59
C VAL A 9 25.59 -15.00 39.00
N ARG A 10 26.42 -13.99 38.67
CA ARG A 10 26.00 -12.90 37.80
C ARG A 10 25.91 -13.50 36.41
N ARG A 11 24.70 -13.83 35.97
CA ARG A 11 24.47 -14.00 34.53
C ARG A 11 24.52 -12.59 33.95
N TYR A 12 25.39 -12.39 32.96
CA TYR A 12 25.26 -11.24 32.09
C TYR A 12 24.07 -11.57 31.20
N ASP A 13 22.92 -10.99 31.52
CA ASP A 13 21.66 -11.15 30.79
C ASP A 13 21.59 -10.18 29.59
N GLU A 14 22.68 -9.45 29.33
CA GLU A 14 22.86 -8.57 28.19
C GLU A 14 23.39 -9.37 27.01
N ASP A 15 22.70 -9.26 25.88
CA ASP A 15 23.19 -9.77 24.60
C ASP A 15 24.47 -8.99 24.20
N GLU A 16 25.59 -9.68 24.01
CA GLU A 16 26.91 -9.05 23.76
C GLU A 16 26.96 -8.19 22.48
N ILE A 17 26.03 -8.40 21.55
CA ILE A 17 25.99 -7.70 20.25
C ILE A 17 25.08 -6.47 20.33
N SER A 18 23.91 -6.62 20.94
CA SER A 18 22.89 -5.55 21.02
C SER A 18 22.93 -4.74 22.32
N GLY A 19 23.60 -5.23 23.37
CA GLY A 19 23.56 -4.66 24.71
C GLY A 19 22.18 -4.74 25.38
N THR A 20 21.23 -5.48 24.80
CA THR A 20 19.84 -5.54 25.26
C THR A 20 19.70 -6.57 26.37
N SER A 21 19.19 -6.18 27.53
CA SER A 21 18.90 -7.11 28.62
C SER A 21 17.59 -7.88 28.41
N GLU A 22 17.40 -9.00 29.12
CA GLU A 22 16.09 -9.67 29.17
C GLU A 22 14.97 -8.72 29.65
N TYR A 23 15.28 -7.78 30.54
CA TYR A 23 14.35 -6.76 31.00
C TYR A 23 13.98 -5.78 29.88
N ASP A 24 14.94 -5.36 29.06
CA ASP A 24 14.68 -4.49 27.91
C ASP A 24 13.82 -5.20 26.86
N ARG A 25 14.06 -6.50 26.62
CA ARG A 25 13.23 -7.31 25.73
C ARG A 25 11.81 -7.50 26.28
N PHE A 26 11.69 -7.72 27.59
CA PHE A 26 10.41 -7.77 28.28
C PHE A 26 9.68 -6.43 28.13
N LEU A 27 10.32 -5.30 28.40
CA LEU A 27 9.70 -3.99 28.20
C LEU A 27 9.32 -3.76 26.74
N TYR A 28 10.20 -4.06 25.78
CA TYR A 28 9.92 -3.89 24.35
C TYR A 28 8.67 -4.63 23.90
N SER A 29 8.46 -5.85 24.39
CA SER A 29 7.27 -6.65 24.08
C SER A 29 6.01 -6.19 24.78
N HIS A 30 6.12 -5.32 25.80
CA HIS A 30 4.99 -4.82 26.60
C HIS A 30 4.76 -3.32 26.43
N MET A 31 5.57 -2.64 25.62
CA MET A 31 5.37 -1.24 25.23
C MET A 31 4.36 -1.13 24.09
N VAL A 32 3.62 -0.03 24.06
CA VAL A 32 2.75 0.33 22.93
C VAL A 32 3.60 0.62 21.68
N SER A 33 3.01 0.49 20.49
CA SER A 33 3.72 0.65 19.21
C SER A 33 4.27 2.05 19.02
N ARG A 34 3.64 3.04 19.66
CA ARG A 34 4.04 4.44 19.62
C ARG A 34 4.80 4.84 20.89
N ASP A 35 5.97 5.43 20.71
CA ASP A 35 6.82 5.94 21.80
C ASP A 35 6.41 7.34 22.30
N ASP A 36 5.45 7.98 21.64
CA ASP A 36 4.94 9.32 21.95
C ASP A 36 3.76 9.33 22.95
N GLY A 37 3.34 8.17 23.43
CA GLY A 37 2.26 8.01 24.41
C GLY A 37 0.84 8.11 23.83
N ARG A 38 0.68 8.12 22.51
CA ARG A 38 -0.63 8.03 21.83
C ARG A 38 -1.02 6.58 21.53
N TRP A 39 -2.28 6.36 21.21
CA TRP A 39 -2.81 5.03 20.85
C TRP A 39 -2.77 4.82 19.34
N LEU A 40 -2.63 3.57 18.89
CA LEU A 40 -2.81 3.23 17.47
C LEU A 40 -4.21 3.59 16.97
N ALA A 41 -5.23 3.51 17.83
CA ALA A 41 -6.59 3.93 17.51
C ALA A 41 -6.68 5.41 17.08
N ASP A 42 -5.81 6.28 17.58
CA ASP A 42 -5.77 7.70 17.16
C ASP A 42 -5.31 7.84 15.69
N ARG A 43 -4.57 6.86 15.18
CA ARG A 43 -4.12 6.81 13.79
C ARG A 43 -5.19 6.27 12.84
N ARG A 44 -6.21 5.57 13.32
CA ARG A 44 -7.24 4.99 12.47
C ARG A 44 -8.14 6.06 11.85
N ASP A 45 -8.22 6.06 10.54
CA ASP A 45 -9.09 6.91 9.74
C ASP A 45 -10.36 6.17 9.31
N ALA A 46 -11.35 6.93 8.84
CA ALA A 46 -12.50 6.36 8.15
C ALA A 46 -12.09 5.87 6.75
N ALA A 47 -12.72 4.80 6.29
CA ALA A 47 -12.48 4.30 4.93
C ALA A 47 -12.82 5.37 3.86
N PRO A 48 -11.96 5.55 2.83
CA PRO A 48 -12.23 6.50 1.77
C PRO A 48 -13.38 6.02 0.86
N ALA A 49 -13.98 6.94 0.10
CA ALA A 49 -15.18 6.64 -0.69
C ALA A 49 -14.98 5.56 -1.78
N ASN A 50 -13.75 5.37 -2.25
CA ASN A 50 -13.37 4.32 -3.21
C ASN A 50 -13.11 2.95 -2.55
N ALA A 51 -13.10 2.86 -1.21
CA ALA A 51 -12.91 1.62 -0.47
C ALA A 51 -14.21 0.78 -0.34
N VAL A 52 -14.97 0.69 -1.44
CA VAL A 52 -16.22 -0.07 -1.52
C VAL A 52 -16.27 -0.90 -2.80
N LEU A 53 -16.91 -2.07 -2.75
CA LEU A 53 -17.17 -2.86 -3.95
C LEU A 53 -18.25 -2.17 -4.79
N ARG A 54 -17.97 -1.87 -6.05
CA ARG A 54 -18.97 -1.29 -6.95
C ARG A 54 -20.17 -2.25 -7.11
N PRO A 55 -21.41 -1.72 -7.08
CA PRO A 55 -22.59 -2.52 -7.40
C PRO A 55 -22.49 -3.03 -8.84
N VAL A 56 -22.99 -4.24 -9.08
CA VAL A 56 -23.14 -4.75 -10.45
C VAL A 56 -24.20 -3.89 -11.17
N SER A 57 -23.95 -3.52 -12.42
CA SER A 57 -24.71 -2.52 -13.20
C SER A 57 -26.19 -2.84 -13.45
N SER A 58 -26.75 -3.91 -12.90
CA SER A 58 -28.15 -4.26 -13.07
C SER A 58 -28.98 -3.76 -11.88
N PRO A 59 -29.87 -2.76 -12.07
CA PRO A 59 -30.83 -2.34 -11.04
C PRO A 59 -31.88 -3.42 -10.70
N TYR A 60 -31.81 -4.60 -11.34
CA TYR A 60 -32.69 -5.74 -11.11
C TYR A 60 -31.98 -6.92 -10.42
N GLN A 61 -30.65 -6.88 -10.24
CA GLN A 61 -29.94 -7.94 -9.53
C GLN A 61 -30.07 -7.71 -8.02
N ARG A 62 -30.62 -8.72 -7.34
CA ARG A 62 -30.60 -8.74 -5.87
C ARG A 62 -29.16 -8.98 -5.43
N ALA A 63 -28.81 -8.57 -4.21
CA ALA A 63 -27.52 -8.87 -3.58
C ALA A 63 -27.17 -10.39 -3.47
N ALA A 64 -28.04 -11.27 -3.98
CA ALA A 64 -27.89 -12.72 -4.02
C ALA A 64 -27.45 -13.28 -5.39
N ASP A 65 -27.32 -12.44 -6.43
CA ASP A 65 -26.99 -12.91 -7.78
C ASP A 65 -25.46 -12.94 -7.94
N TYR A 66 -24.89 -14.13 -7.76
CA TYR A 66 -23.49 -14.44 -8.07
C TYR A 66 -23.23 -14.17 -9.56
N ASP A 67 -22.52 -13.08 -9.87
CA ASP A 67 -22.08 -12.76 -11.23
C ASP A 67 -20.61 -13.20 -11.42
N PRO A 68 -20.37 -14.36 -12.07
CA PRO A 68 -19.01 -14.85 -12.30
C PRO A 68 -18.21 -13.95 -13.25
N SER A 69 -18.87 -13.06 -14.00
CA SER A 69 -18.21 -12.13 -14.92
C SER A 69 -17.67 -10.87 -14.24
N TRP A 70 -18.09 -10.59 -13.00
CA TRP A 70 -17.68 -9.39 -12.24
C TRP A 70 -16.16 -9.22 -12.13
N LYS A 71 -15.43 -10.33 -11.99
CA LYS A 71 -13.95 -10.33 -11.93
C LYS A 71 -13.29 -9.81 -13.21
N TYR A 72 -14.01 -9.82 -14.33
CA TYR A 72 -13.54 -9.32 -15.63
C TYR A 72 -14.06 -7.91 -15.96
N GLN A 73 -14.97 -7.36 -15.15
CA GLN A 73 -15.59 -6.05 -15.40
C GLN A 73 -14.72 -4.89 -14.91
N ILE A 74 -13.52 -4.76 -15.49
CA ILE A 74 -12.56 -3.68 -15.17
C ILE A 74 -12.47 -2.73 -16.36
N THR A 75 -12.63 -1.44 -16.10
CA THR A 75 -12.57 -0.37 -17.11
C THR A 75 -11.36 0.53 -16.89
N VAL A 76 -10.96 1.27 -17.93
CA VAL A 76 -9.87 2.25 -17.83
C VAL A 76 -10.17 3.33 -16.78
N ASP A 77 -11.43 3.77 -16.69
CA ASP A 77 -11.86 4.79 -15.74
C ASP A 77 -11.59 4.37 -14.29
N MET A 78 -11.71 3.08 -13.97
CA MET A 78 -11.40 2.60 -12.61
C MET A 78 -9.94 2.87 -12.22
N PHE A 79 -8.99 2.68 -13.13
CA PHE A 79 -7.58 2.99 -12.85
C PHE A 79 -7.35 4.49 -12.65
N LEU A 80 -8.04 5.32 -13.44
CA LEU A 80 -7.94 6.77 -13.33
C LEU A 80 -8.56 7.29 -12.03
N GLU A 81 -9.66 6.70 -11.56
CA GLU A 81 -10.29 7.05 -10.28
C GLU A 81 -9.41 6.69 -9.08
N GLU A 82 -8.67 5.57 -9.14
CA GLU A 82 -7.70 5.21 -8.09
C GLU A 82 -6.45 6.11 -8.11
N LEU A 83 -6.02 6.54 -9.30
CA LEU A 83 -4.87 7.43 -9.46
C LEU A 83 -5.18 8.88 -9.11
N PHE A 84 -6.37 9.38 -9.47
CA PHE A 84 -6.78 10.78 -9.33
C PHE A 84 -8.07 10.87 -8.49
N PRO A 85 -7.96 10.85 -7.14
CA PRO A 85 -9.13 10.96 -6.27
C PRO A 85 -9.84 12.31 -6.42
N SER A 86 -9.13 13.35 -6.85
CA SER A 86 -9.68 14.63 -7.29
C SER A 86 -8.77 15.26 -8.36
N PRO A 87 -9.21 16.29 -9.11
CA PRO A 87 -8.39 16.92 -10.15
C PRO A 87 -7.06 17.51 -9.65
N GLU A 88 -7.04 17.92 -8.37
CA GLU A 88 -5.91 18.57 -7.69
C GLU A 88 -5.02 17.57 -6.96
N GLN A 89 -5.44 16.31 -6.84
CA GLN A 89 -4.75 15.31 -6.04
C GLN A 89 -4.34 14.10 -6.87
N ILE A 90 -3.28 13.44 -6.42
CA ILE A 90 -2.79 12.22 -7.02
C ILE A 90 -2.37 11.23 -5.94
N THR A 91 -2.79 9.99 -6.10
CA THR A 91 -2.35 8.86 -5.29
C THR A 91 -0.93 8.47 -5.72
N VAL A 92 0.04 8.58 -4.80
CA VAL A 92 1.45 8.20 -5.06
C VAL A 92 1.82 6.85 -4.46
N TRP A 93 1.00 6.37 -3.52
CA TRP A 93 1.06 5.01 -3.01
C TRP A 93 -0.31 4.62 -2.49
N SER A 94 -0.74 3.38 -2.69
CA SER A 94 -1.94 2.86 -2.06
C SER A 94 -1.89 1.34 -2.02
N PHE A 95 -2.47 0.79 -0.96
CA PHE A 95 -2.90 -0.60 -0.91
C PHE A 95 -4.27 -0.63 -0.23
N ARG A 96 -5.29 -1.09 -0.94
CA ARG A 96 -6.62 -1.29 -0.35
C ARG A 96 -7.17 -2.64 -0.71
N GLN A 97 -7.89 -3.22 0.23
CA GLN A 97 -8.69 -4.42 0.00
C GLN A 97 -10.11 -4.18 0.51
N VAL A 98 -11.07 -4.64 -0.28
CA VAL A 98 -12.49 -4.62 0.08
C VAL A 98 -13.04 -6.02 -0.18
N GLN A 99 -13.78 -6.55 0.78
CA GLN A 99 -14.31 -7.90 0.71
C GLN A 99 -15.76 -7.96 1.22
N ASP A 100 -16.60 -8.65 0.47
CA ASP A 100 -17.90 -9.15 0.94
C ASP A 100 -17.86 -10.69 1.05
N SER A 101 -19.00 -11.33 1.34
CA SER A 101 -19.08 -12.78 1.52
C SER A 101 -18.80 -13.61 0.25
N THR A 102 -18.77 -12.97 -0.91
CA THR A 102 -18.71 -13.61 -2.24
C THR A 102 -17.61 -13.06 -3.14
N ARG A 103 -17.09 -11.87 -2.87
CA ARG A 103 -16.19 -11.13 -3.74
C ARG A 103 -15.14 -10.38 -2.93
N SER A 104 -13.95 -10.27 -3.50
CA SER A 104 -12.88 -9.42 -2.98
C SER A 104 -12.23 -8.63 -4.12
N GLU A 105 -11.94 -7.36 -3.85
CA GLU A 105 -11.18 -6.47 -4.74
C GLU A 105 -9.97 -5.94 -3.97
N THR A 106 -8.80 -6.13 -4.56
CA THR A 106 -7.54 -5.56 -4.07
C THR A 106 -7.04 -4.57 -5.10
N VAL A 107 -6.66 -3.37 -4.65
CA VAL A 107 -6.06 -2.34 -5.50
C VAL A 107 -4.75 -1.90 -4.89
N SER A 108 -3.72 -1.80 -5.72
CA SER A 108 -2.45 -1.20 -5.34
C SER A 108 -2.04 -0.10 -6.32
N VAL A 109 -1.37 0.92 -5.78
CA VAL A 109 -0.74 1.99 -6.54
C VAL A 109 0.70 2.11 -6.04
N HIS A 110 1.65 2.02 -6.95
CA HIS A 110 3.07 2.21 -6.66
C HIS A 110 3.67 3.25 -7.62
N THR A 111 4.58 4.08 -7.10
CA THR A 111 5.24 5.11 -7.91
C THR A 111 6.74 5.16 -7.71
N ALA A 112 7.45 5.52 -8.77
CA ALA A 112 8.89 5.73 -8.73
C ALA A 112 9.32 6.87 -9.67
N LEU A 113 10.47 7.44 -9.38
CA LEU A 113 11.09 8.51 -10.14
C LEU A 113 11.90 7.93 -11.30
N VAL A 114 11.73 8.48 -12.50
CA VAL A 114 12.37 8.01 -13.73
C VAL A 114 13.04 9.12 -14.52
N ALA A 115 14.09 8.77 -15.27
CA ALA A 115 14.75 9.68 -16.18
C ALA A 115 13.82 10.08 -17.35
N PRO A 116 13.59 11.38 -17.62
CA PRO A 116 12.65 11.84 -18.66
C PRO A 116 12.95 11.30 -20.06
N GLY A 117 14.24 11.16 -20.41
CA GLY A 117 14.68 10.75 -21.75
C GLY A 117 14.33 9.31 -22.12
N THR A 118 14.20 8.41 -21.15
CA THR A 118 13.93 6.97 -21.37
C THR A 118 12.61 6.51 -20.78
N ALA A 119 11.92 7.36 -20.02
CA ALA A 119 10.64 7.04 -19.40
C ALA A 119 9.58 6.50 -20.38
N PRO A 120 9.39 7.06 -21.61
CA PRO A 120 8.44 6.48 -22.58
C PRO A 120 8.83 5.08 -23.07
N ALA A 121 10.14 4.78 -23.13
CA ALA A 121 10.62 3.45 -23.51
C ALA A 121 10.40 2.44 -22.37
N LEU A 122 10.63 2.85 -21.11
CA LEU A 122 10.32 2.04 -19.94
C LEU A 122 8.83 1.72 -19.85
N LEU A 123 7.95 2.72 -20.05
CA LEU A 123 6.50 2.53 -20.06
C LEU A 123 6.07 1.45 -21.06
N ARG A 124 6.60 1.52 -22.29
CA ARG A 124 6.34 0.49 -23.33
C ARG A 124 6.87 -0.87 -22.93
N ALA A 125 8.06 -0.94 -22.32
CA ALA A 125 8.66 -2.19 -21.90
C ALA A 125 7.83 -2.88 -20.81
N LEU A 126 7.35 -2.15 -19.81
CA LEU A 126 6.48 -2.68 -18.75
C LEU A 126 5.13 -3.17 -19.29
N GLN A 127 4.51 -2.40 -20.18
CA GLN A 127 3.23 -2.79 -20.80
C GLN A 127 3.32 -4.00 -21.74
N SER A 128 4.51 -4.28 -22.29
CA SER A 128 4.75 -5.40 -23.22
C SER A 128 5.51 -6.56 -22.58
N ALA A 129 5.82 -6.47 -21.29
CA ALA A 129 6.54 -7.50 -20.57
C ALA A 129 5.72 -8.81 -20.59
N PRO A 130 6.34 -9.96 -20.90
CA PRO A 130 5.64 -11.24 -20.94
C PRO A 130 5.27 -11.74 -19.54
N ASP A 131 6.06 -11.36 -18.53
CA ASP A 131 5.80 -11.64 -17.13
C ASP A 131 5.85 -10.33 -16.35
N LYS A 132 4.72 -9.95 -15.78
CA LYS A 132 4.60 -8.72 -14.98
C LYS A 132 5.25 -8.85 -13.61
N HIS A 133 5.50 -10.06 -13.10
CA HIS A 133 6.16 -10.26 -11.81
C HIS A 133 7.69 -10.26 -11.93
N ALA A 134 8.22 -10.27 -13.15
CA ALA A 134 9.66 -10.14 -13.39
C ALA A 134 10.19 -8.75 -12.98
N TYR A 135 9.30 -7.77 -12.82
CA TYR A 135 9.64 -6.41 -12.45
C TYR A 135 8.58 -5.83 -11.51
N ARG A 136 8.97 -4.92 -10.62
CA ARG A 136 8.02 -4.12 -9.84
C ARG A 136 8.53 -2.71 -9.69
N ILE A 137 7.62 -1.77 -9.44
CA ILE A 137 8.00 -0.41 -9.07
C ILE A 137 8.65 -0.43 -7.68
N PRO A 138 9.87 0.12 -7.52
CA PRO A 138 10.60 0.06 -6.26
C PRO A 138 10.05 1.05 -5.22
N ASP A 139 10.04 0.63 -3.96
CA ASP A 139 9.96 1.54 -2.82
C ASP A 139 11.35 2.18 -2.57
N ALA A 140 11.43 3.19 -1.72
CA ALA A 140 12.68 3.92 -1.44
C ALA A 140 13.81 3.03 -0.90
N ASN A 141 13.44 1.91 -0.29
CA ASN A 141 14.32 1.00 0.41
C ASN A 141 14.75 -0.18 -0.50
N ASP A 142 14.21 -0.26 -1.72
CA ASP A 142 14.35 -1.40 -2.63
C ASP A 142 15.53 -1.22 -3.59
N GLU A 143 16.75 -1.29 -3.06
CA GLU A 143 17.98 -1.12 -3.85
C GLU A 143 18.08 -2.12 -5.02
N GLU A 144 17.56 -3.34 -4.86
CA GLU A 144 17.59 -4.39 -5.89
C GLU A 144 16.75 -4.05 -7.13
N TYR A 145 15.66 -3.31 -6.95
CA TYR A 145 14.73 -2.94 -8.03
C TYR A 145 14.96 -1.50 -8.54
N CYS A 146 15.88 -0.77 -7.91
CA CYS A 146 16.32 0.54 -8.39
C CYS A 146 17.38 0.39 -9.50
N SER A 147 17.43 1.39 -10.38
CA SER A 147 18.48 1.51 -11.40
C SER A 147 19.20 2.84 -11.21
N THR A 148 20.53 2.79 -11.14
CA THR A 148 21.40 3.97 -11.09
C THR A 148 22.17 4.16 -12.39
N ILE A 149 21.82 3.44 -13.46
CA ILE A 149 22.47 3.55 -14.76
C ILE A 149 22.14 4.92 -15.37
N PRO A 150 23.13 5.73 -15.77
CA PRO A 150 22.87 7.04 -16.36
C PRO A 150 21.93 6.99 -17.56
N GLY A 151 20.87 7.79 -17.50
CA GLY A 151 19.80 7.84 -18.49
C GLY A 151 18.73 6.74 -18.35
N PHE A 152 18.92 5.75 -17.47
CA PHE A 152 17.94 4.69 -17.16
C PHE A 152 17.67 4.64 -15.66
N GLU A 153 17.78 5.77 -14.98
CA GLU A 153 17.56 5.85 -13.55
C GLU A 153 16.11 5.53 -13.21
N LEU A 154 15.93 4.64 -12.24
CA LEU A 154 14.66 4.36 -11.58
C LEU A 154 14.92 4.37 -10.08
N THR A 155 14.21 5.21 -9.36
CA THR A 155 14.43 5.41 -7.93
C THR A 155 13.11 5.42 -7.19
N GLY A 156 12.94 4.49 -6.25
CA GLY A 156 11.83 4.53 -5.32
C GLY A 156 11.96 5.71 -4.36
N TRP A 157 10.84 6.26 -3.94
CA TRP A 157 10.83 7.45 -3.08
C TRP A 157 9.76 7.41 -1.98
N ILE A 158 9.02 6.31 -1.89
CA ILE A 158 8.05 6.05 -0.84
C ILE A 158 8.64 5.00 0.09
N GLU A 159 8.67 5.30 1.39
CA GLU A 159 9.04 4.36 2.43
C GLU A 159 7.81 3.57 2.88
N SER A 160 7.66 2.34 2.38
CA SER A 160 6.80 1.35 3.03
C SER A 160 7.54 0.81 4.26
N HIS A 161 6.94 0.93 5.44
CA HIS A 161 7.61 0.52 6.68
C HIS A 161 7.39 -0.95 6.95
N GLY A 162 8.46 -1.65 7.33
CA GLY A 162 8.37 -2.97 7.94
C GLY A 162 7.66 -2.88 9.29
N HIS A 163 6.65 -3.74 9.47
CA HIS A 163 5.77 -3.81 10.63
C HIS A 163 6.51 -3.72 11.97
N ARG A 164 6.15 -2.76 12.82
CA ARG A 164 6.50 -2.77 14.25
C ARG A 164 5.25 -3.02 15.07
N TYR A 165 5.14 -4.23 15.62
CA TYR A 165 4.06 -4.58 16.53
C TYR A 165 4.49 -4.35 17.98
N GLY A 166 3.88 -3.36 18.63
CA GLY A 166 3.85 -3.22 20.08
C GLY A 166 2.71 -4.02 20.70
N CYS A 167 2.52 -3.89 22.01
CA CYS A 167 1.52 -4.62 22.79
C CYS A 167 0.05 -4.24 22.43
N ASP A 168 -0.13 -3.06 21.83
CA ASP A 168 -1.38 -2.50 21.30
C ASP A 168 -1.81 -3.08 19.95
N HIS A 169 -1.08 -4.04 19.35
CA HIS A 169 -1.57 -4.82 18.20
C HIS A 169 -2.90 -5.55 18.47
N ARG A 170 -3.27 -5.73 19.75
CA ARG A 170 -4.56 -6.32 20.18
C ARG A 170 -5.59 -5.28 20.58
N ASP A 171 -5.32 -3.99 20.36
CA ASP A 171 -6.28 -2.93 20.64
C ASP A 171 -7.48 -3.08 19.68
N PRO A 172 -8.69 -3.40 20.20
CA PRO A 172 -9.87 -3.54 19.35
C PRO A 172 -10.27 -2.22 18.67
N TYR A 173 -9.84 -1.07 19.21
CA TYR A 173 -10.12 0.22 18.59
C TYR A 173 -9.16 0.55 17.44
N ALA A 174 -7.93 0.04 17.48
CA ALA A 174 -6.98 0.17 16.37
C ALA A 174 -7.38 -0.69 15.16
N ALA A 175 -8.14 -1.78 15.38
CA ALA A 175 -8.68 -2.67 14.34
C ALA A 175 -7.63 -3.24 13.35
N GLY A 176 -6.33 -3.19 13.68
CA GLY A 176 -5.25 -3.65 12.80
C GLY A 176 -4.48 -2.54 12.08
N VAL A 177 -4.79 -1.26 12.37
CA VAL A 177 -4.01 -0.11 11.89
C VAL A 177 -2.59 -0.13 12.47
N GLU A 178 -1.62 0.18 11.62
CA GLU A 178 -0.19 0.16 11.95
C GLU A 178 0.40 1.57 11.99
N PHE A 179 1.57 1.69 12.63
CA PHE A 179 2.33 2.95 12.71
C PHE A 179 3.84 2.66 12.74
N PRO A 180 4.68 3.46 12.07
CA PRO A 180 4.33 4.58 11.19
C PRO A 180 3.66 4.13 9.88
N PRO A 181 2.79 4.96 9.28
CA PRO A 181 2.27 4.73 7.94
C PRO A 181 3.35 4.80 6.87
N THR A 182 3.03 4.29 5.68
CA THR A 182 3.71 4.58 4.43
C THR A 182 3.80 6.08 4.21
N ARG A 183 4.99 6.55 3.85
CA ARG A 183 5.33 7.97 3.81
C ARG A 183 6.36 8.31 2.74
N PRO A 184 6.47 9.58 2.33
CA PRO A 184 7.58 10.02 1.49
C PRO A 184 8.93 9.76 2.18
N ALA A 185 9.93 9.35 1.42
CA ALA A 185 11.26 9.02 1.94
C ALA A 185 11.99 10.26 2.46
N VAL A 186 12.42 10.22 3.73
CA VAL A 186 13.00 11.41 4.39
C VAL A 186 14.34 11.78 3.75
N SER A 187 15.04 10.83 3.14
CA SER A 187 16.35 11.02 2.52
C SER A 187 16.31 11.60 1.10
N LEU A 188 15.14 11.78 0.49
CA LEU A 188 15.06 12.30 -0.87
C LEU A 188 15.28 13.82 -0.89
N GLU A 189 16.29 14.26 -1.65
CA GLU A 189 16.57 15.68 -1.85
C GLU A 189 15.32 16.43 -2.34
N GLY A 190 15.00 17.55 -1.69
CA GLY A 190 13.82 18.36 -2.04
C GLY A 190 12.56 18.03 -1.23
N LEU A 191 12.52 16.93 -0.47
CA LEU A 191 11.50 16.71 0.55
C LEU A 191 11.85 17.41 1.88
N ASP A 192 12.99 18.09 1.98
CA ASP A 192 13.46 18.76 3.20
C ASP A 192 12.54 19.88 3.72
N GLY A 193 11.59 20.34 2.90
CA GLY A 193 10.65 21.41 3.24
C GLY A 193 9.28 20.92 3.70
N ILE A 194 9.04 19.61 3.80
CA ILE A 194 7.77 19.06 4.26
C ILE A 194 7.87 18.57 5.69
N GLU A 195 6.94 18.99 6.54
CA GLU A 195 6.87 18.59 7.94
C GLU A 195 5.60 17.78 8.19
N PRO A 196 5.70 16.56 8.74
CA PRO A 196 4.53 15.79 9.13
C PRO A 196 3.93 16.31 10.44
N ASP A 197 2.63 16.10 10.62
CA ASP A 197 2.03 16.16 11.94
C ASP A 197 2.43 14.94 12.81
N VAL A 198 2.07 14.98 14.09
CA VAL A 198 2.45 13.94 15.08
C VAL A 198 1.87 12.56 14.73
N ASP A 199 0.77 12.52 13.97
CA ASP A 199 0.13 11.28 13.57
C ASP A 199 0.63 10.76 12.21
N LEU A 200 1.54 11.48 11.55
CA LEU A 200 1.96 11.17 10.17
C LEU A 200 0.74 11.01 9.26
N ARG A 201 -0.26 11.87 9.45
CA ARG A 201 -1.50 11.94 8.66
C ARG A 201 -1.40 13.04 7.62
N VAL A 202 -0.75 14.14 7.96
CA VAL A 202 -0.69 15.33 7.10
C VAL A 202 0.74 15.85 7.03
N TRP A 203 1.25 16.05 5.81
CA TRP A 203 2.51 16.76 5.56
C TRP A 203 2.21 18.16 5.07
N ARG A 204 2.94 19.13 5.61
CA ARG A 204 2.81 20.54 5.23
C ARG A 204 4.11 21.13 4.70
N ASN A 205 3.99 21.99 3.70
CA ASN A 205 5.06 22.86 3.22
C ASN A 205 4.65 24.31 3.46
N ASN A 206 5.30 25.01 4.40
CA ASN A 206 4.97 26.40 4.76
C ASN A 206 3.45 26.63 4.97
N ASP A 207 2.83 25.80 5.83
CA ASP A 207 1.39 25.75 6.16
C ASP A 207 0.44 25.14 5.10
N GLU A 208 0.88 24.95 3.86
CA GLU A 208 0.07 24.30 2.82
C GLU A 208 0.13 22.77 2.95
N VAL A 209 -1.02 22.11 2.87
CA VAL A 209 -1.10 20.65 2.91
C VAL A 209 -0.66 20.08 1.57
N VAL A 210 0.41 19.27 1.59
CA VAL A 210 1.02 18.72 0.38
C VAL A 210 0.90 17.20 0.28
N ALA A 211 0.73 16.51 1.40
CA ALA A 211 0.45 15.08 1.42
C ALA A 211 -0.53 14.70 2.54
N LEU A 212 -1.35 13.70 2.27
CA LEU A 212 -2.32 13.09 3.16
C LEU A 212 -2.11 11.58 3.17
N SER A 213 -1.92 11.00 4.35
CA SER A 213 -1.90 9.56 4.56
C SER A 213 -3.19 9.12 5.22
N HIS A 214 -3.92 8.23 4.58
CA HIS A 214 -5.12 7.59 5.10
C HIS A 214 -4.81 6.15 5.49
N VAL A 215 -5.13 5.73 6.71
CA VAL A 215 -4.99 4.34 7.14
C VAL A 215 -6.27 3.91 7.83
N TRP A 216 -6.90 2.85 7.34
CA TRP A 216 -8.18 2.39 7.87
C TRP A 216 -8.23 0.87 7.97
N ASP A 217 -9.01 0.41 8.95
CA ASP A 217 -9.46 -0.97 9.03
C ASP A 217 -10.89 -0.97 9.60
N GLU A 218 -11.82 -1.37 8.75
CA GLU A 218 -13.25 -1.50 9.03
C GLU A 218 -13.72 -2.94 8.77
N ARG A 219 -12.80 -3.91 8.85
CA ARG A 219 -13.17 -5.33 8.79
C ARG A 219 -13.97 -5.73 10.03
N GLY A 220 -14.96 -6.59 9.82
CA GLY A 220 -15.73 -7.19 10.91
C GLY A 220 -14.99 -8.38 11.55
N ASP A 221 -15.19 -8.58 12.86
CA ASP A 221 -14.58 -9.65 13.66
C ASP A 221 -15.13 -11.07 13.39
N GLY A 222 -15.79 -11.28 12.25
CA GLY A 222 -16.46 -12.55 11.91
C GLY A 222 -15.54 -13.60 11.28
N ASN A 223 -15.97 -14.87 11.25
CA ASN A 223 -15.26 -15.97 10.56
C ASN A 223 -15.08 -15.74 9.05
N GLN A 224 -15.86 -14.85 8.45
CA GLN A 224 -15.63 -14.31 7.11
C GLN A 224 -15.40 -12.81 7.27
N ALA A 225 -14.15 -12.38 7.13
CA ALA A 225 -13.78 -10.98 7.26
C ALA A 225 -14.38 -10.18 6.10
N THR A 226 -15.58 -9.64 6.29
CA THR A 226 -16.19 -8.65 5.39
C THR A 226 -15.77 -7.26 5.84
N GLY A 227 -15.64 -6.33 4.89
CA GLY A 227 -15.30 -4.93 5.16
C GLY A 227 -14.15 -4.47 4.28
N THR A 228 -13.48 -3.42 4.71
CA THR A 228 -12.35 -2.85 4.00
C THR A 228 -11.22 -2.51 4.96
N PHE A 229 -10.00 -2.64 4.47
CA PHE A 229 -8.82 -2.12 5.12
C PHE A 229 -7.84 -1.62 4.05
N GLY A 230 -6.93 -0.78 4.46
CA GLY A 230 -5.91 -0.29 3.57
C GLY A 230 -5.20 0.94 4.07
N GLU A 231 -4.32 1.39 3.21
CA GLU A 231 -3.57 2.62 3.37
C GLU A 231 -3.44 3.31 2.02
N SER A 232 -3.45 4.64 2.02
CA SER A 232 -3.13 5.44 0.84
C SER A 232 -2.36 6.70 1.21
N LEU A 233 -1.47 7.10 0.31
CA LEU A 233 -0.72 8.33 0.36
C LEU A 233 -1.08 9.16 -0.88
N ILE A 234 -1.75 10.27 -0.64
CA ILE A 234 -2.26 11.20 -1.64
C ILE A 234 -1.48 12.50 -1.51
N VAL A 235 -1.04 13.07 -2.63
CA VAL A 235 -0.31 14.33 -2.65
C VAL A 235 -1.02 15.38 -3.50
N ASP A 236 -0.75 16.65 -3.19
CA ASP A 236 -1.13 17.76 -4.04
C ASP A 236 -0.37 17.69 -5.38
N ARG A 237 -1.10 17.85 -6.47
CA ARG A 237 -0.57 17.71 -7.83
C ARG A 237 0.37 18.86 -8.20
N THR A 238 0.12 20.08 -7.72
CA THR A 238 0.98 21.24 -7.98
C THR A 238 2.31 21.13 -7.24
N TRP A 239 2.26 20.61 -6.02
CA TRP A 239 3.44 20.27 -5.24
C TRP A 239 4.24 19.16 -5.92
N LEU A 240 3.58 18.08 -6.39
CA LEU A 240 4.25 16.98 -7.07
C LEU A 240 4.95 17.45 -8.35
N THR A 241 4.30 18.25 -9.20
CA THR A 241 4.94 18.76 -10.43
C THR A 241 6.13 19.67 -10.12
N SER A 242 6.02 20.47 -9.06
CA SER A 242 7.14 21.28 -8.56
C SER A 242 8.29 20.41 -8.06
N LEU A 243 8.01 19.31 -7.35
CA LEU A 243 9.00 18.33 -6.93
C LEU A 243 9.71 17.69 -8.13
N LEU A 244 8.94 17.16 -9.09
CA LEU A 244 9.45 16.52 -10.30
C LEU A 244 10.33 17.47 -11.13
N THR A 245 9.92 18.75 -11.24
CA THR A 245 10.70 19.78 -11.95
C THR A 245 12.04 20.05 -11.29
N ARG A 246 12.09 20.16 -9.96
CA ARG A 246 13.37 20.38 -9.23
C ARG A 246 14.31 19.19 -9.35
N LEU A 247 13.75 17.97 -9.36
CA LEU A 247 14.52 16.73 -9.48
C LEU A 247 14.96 16.43 -10.92
N ASP A 248 14.41 17.13 -11.90
CA ASP A 248 14.53 16.78 -13.33
C ASP A 248 14.18 15.30 -13.56
N ARG A 249 13.03 14.90 -13.02
CA ARG A 249 12.50 13.53 -13.09
C ARG A 249 11.04 13.53 -13.52
N TRP A 250 10.62 12.42 -14.11
CA TRP A 250 9.21 12.10 -14.32
C TRP A 250 8.78 11.04 -13.30
N LEU A 251 7.48 10.84 -13.15
CA LEU A 251 6.92 9.82 -12.28
C LEU A 251 6.33 8.69 -13.11
N ILE A 252 6.80 7.46 -12.89
CA ILE A 252 6.12 6.28 -13.38
C ILE A 252 5.17 5.76 -12.31
N VAL A 253 3.97 5.36 -12.73
CA VAL A 253 2.92 4.88 -11.84
C VAL A 253 2.43 3.53 -12.31
N GLU A 254 2.35 2.58 -11.39
CA GLU A 254 1.71 1.29 -11.57
C GLU A 254 0.42 1.26 -10.77
N VAL A 255 -0.69 0.92 -11.43
CA VAL A 255 -1.97 0.70 -10.79
C VAL A 255 -2.40 -0.73 -11.09
N GLU A 256 -2.59 -1.55 -10.06
CA GLU A 256 -3.11 -2.90 -10.17
C GLU A 256 -4.50 -3.01 -9.56
N ILE A 257 -5.39 -3.72 -10.26
CA ILE A 257 -6.73 -4.06 -9.77
C ILE A 257 -6.91 -5.57 -9.90
N GLU A 258 -7.04 -6.23 -8.76
CA GLU A 258 -7.33 -7.65 -8.67
C GLU A 258 -8.74 -7.88 -8.16
N ARG A 259 -9.50 -8.74 -8.84
CA ARG A 259 -10.83 -9.16 -8.41
C ARG A 259 -10.91 -10.67 -8.29
N ARG A 260 -11.39 -11.15 -7.15
CA ARG A 260 -11.57 -12.58 -6.86
C ARG A 260 -12.99 -12.88 -6.40
N LEU A 261 -13.44 -14.08 -6.72
CA LEU A 261 -14.71 -14.64 -6.23
C LEU A 261 -14.37 -15.59 -5.07
N GLU A 262 -15.04 -15.41 -3.94
CA GLU A 262 -14.82 -16.23 -2.75
C GLU A 262 -15.52 -17.59 -2.86
N SER A 263 -14.76 -18.66 -2.59
CA SER A 263 -15.03 -20.06 -2.99
C SER A 263 -16.24 -20.74 -2.30
N THR A 264 -16.93 -20.07 -1.37
CA THR A 264 -18.09 -20.70 -0.72
C THR A 264 -19.28 -20.87 -1.68
N THR A 265 -19.33 -20.07 -2.75
CA THR A 265 -20.36 -20.14 -3.82
C THR A 265 -19.87 -20.89 -5.06
N ALA A 266 -18.55 -20.98 -5.27
CA ALA A 266 -17.95 -21.68 -6.42
C ALA A 266 -18.15 -23.21 -6.41
N ARG A 267 -18.55 -23.79 -5.26
CA ARG A 267 -18.92 -25.22 -5.14
C ARG A 267 -20.29 -25.56 -5.70
N HIS A 268 -21.04 -24.58 -6.21
CA HIS A 268 -22.40 -24.75 -6.74
C HIS A 268 -22.50 -24.32 -8.21
N ILE A 269 -21.44 -24.51 -8.99
CA ILE A 269 -21.54 -24.51 -10.45
C ILE A 269 -21.87 -25.96 -10.84
N PRO A 270 -23.05 -26.26 -11.41
CA PRO A 270 -23.33 -27.59 -11.94
C PRO A 270 -22.33 -27.94 -13.05
N ASP A 271 -21.84 -29.18 -13.05
CA ASP A 271 -20.94 -29.83 -14.03
C ASP A 271 -21.38 -29.74 -15.52
N GLU A 272 -22.44 -29.00 -15.86
CA GLU A 272 -22.98 -28.97 -17.23
C GLU A 272 -22.29 -27.95 -18.17
N LEU A 273 -21.25 -27.26 -17.68
CA LEU A 273 -20.34 -26.45 -18.50
C LEU A 273 -18.91 -27.02 -18.53
N ASP A 274 -18.76 -28.30 -18.21
CA ASP A 274 -17.48 -29.03 -18.22
C ASP A 274 -17.10 -29.40 -19.68
N GLY A 275 -16.77 -28.36 -20.45
CA GLY A 275 -15.96 -28.49 -21.65
C GLY A 275 -14.48 -28.41 -21.24
N ASP A 276 -13.79 -29.53 -21.35
CA ASP A 276 -12.34 -29.75 -21.23
C ASP A 276 -11.65 -29.20 -19.95
N GLU A 277 -11.22 -30.14 -19.10
CA GLU A 277 -10.40 -29.95 -17.88
C GLU A 277 -9.08 -29.16 -18.05
N ASP A 278 -8.73 -28.79 -19.29
CA ASP A 278 -7.51 -28.08 -19.69
C ASP A 278 -7.69 -26.54 -19.75
N ASP A 279 -8.93 -26.04 -19.78
CA ASP A 279 -9.26 -24.59 -19.80
C ASP A 279 -9.39 -23.97 -18.41
N ARG A 280 -8.74 -24.58 -17.41
CA ARG A 280 -8.64 -24.03 -16.07
C ARG A 280 -7.71 -22.82 -16.07
N PHE A 281 -8.23 -21.64 -16.40
CA PHE A 281 -7.68 -20.35 -15.99
C PHE A 281 -7.75 -20.25 -14.44
N ARG A 282 -6.92 -21.06 -13.76
CA ARG A 282 -6.87 -21.21 -12.30
C ARG A 282 -6.34 -19.97 -11.58
N PHE A 283 -5.71 -19.06 -12.32
CA PHE A 283 -5.18 -17.82 -11.80
C PHE A 283 -5.48 -16.70 -12.80
N LEU A 284 -6.27 -15.72 -12.38
CA LEU A 284 -6.42 -14.47 -13.12
C LEU A 284 -5.36 -13.52 -12.59
N TYR A 285 -4.44 -13.08 -13.44
CA TYR A 285 -3.50 -12.04 -13.07
C TYR A 285 -4.27 -10.74 -12.75
N PRO A 286 -3.82 -9.96 -11.75
CA PRO A 286 -4.33 -8.60 -11.57
C PRO A 286 -4.23 -7.81 -12.86
N TYR A 287 -5.23 -6.98 -13.13
CA TYR A 287 -5.20 -6.07 -14.25
C TYR A 287 -4.29 -4.91 -13.89
N THR A 288 -3.27 -4.67 -14.70
CA THR A 288 -2.24 -3.67 -14.43
C THR A 288 -2.29 -2.61 -15.52
N LYS A 289 -2.30 -1.33 -15.13
CA LYS A 289 -2.09 -0.20 -16.04
C LYS A 289 -0.96 0.68 -15.53
N TYR A 290 -0.04 0.98 -16.43
CA TYR A 290 1.05 1.91 -16.16
C TYR A 290 0.72 3.29 -16.73
N PHE A 291 1.09 4.32 -15.97
CA PHE A 291 0.96 5.72 -16.35
C PHE A 291 2.31 6.42 -16.20
N LEU A 292 2.48 7.52 -16.92
CA LEU A 292 3.66 8.34 -16.83
C LEU A 292 3.27 9.81 -16.67
N ILE A 293 3.86 10.48 -15.68
CA ILE A 293 3.52 11.85 -15.35
C ILE A 293 4.78 12.70 -15.50
N ASP A 294 4.68 13.69 -16.38
CA ASP A 294 5.78 14.60 -16.64
C ASP A 294 5.81 15.79 -15.65
N THR A 295 6.80 16.65 -15.82
CA THR A 295 6.98 17.86 -15.01
C THR A 295 5.87 18.89 -15.17
N ALA A 296 5.10 18.85 -16.27
CA ALA A 296 3.91 19.67 -16.47
C ALA A 296 2.66 19.05 -15.83
N GLY A 297 2.78 17.85 -15.26
CA GLY A 297 1.68 17.08 -14.69
C GLY A 297 0.78 16.46 -15.75
N VAL A 298 1.24 16.36 -17.00
CA VAL A 298 0.50 15.69 -18.07
C VAL A 298 0.62 14.18 -17.86
N ASN A 299 -0.53 13.51 -17.88
CA ASN A 299 -0.60 12.05 -17.86
C ASN A 299 -0.40 11.53 -19.29
N HIS A 300 0.65 10.73 -19.48
CA HIS A 300 0.94 10.01 -20.70
C HIS A 300 0.53 8.55 -20.50
N ASP A 301 -0.49 8.13 -21.23
CA ASP A 301 -0.81 6.74 -21.46
C ASP A 301 -0.74 6.40 -22.96
N LEU A 302 -0.68 5.10 -23.26
CA LEU A 302 -0.66 4.56 -24.63
C LEU A 302 -2.02 3.99 -24.99
#